data_AF-A0A378AKS9-F1
#
_entry.id   AF-A0A378AKS9-F1
#
_cell.length_a   1.000
_cell.length_b   1.000
_cell.length_c   1.000
_cell.angle_alpha   90.00
_cell.angle_beta   90.00
_cell.angle_gamma   90.00
#
_symmetry.space_group_name_H-M   'P 1'
#
loop_
_entity.id
_entity.type
_entity.pdbx_description
1 polymer ?
#
loop_
_entity_poly.entity_id
_entity_poly.type
_entity_poly.pdbx_seq_one_letter_code
_entity_poly.pdbx_strand_id
1 'polypeptide(L)'
;MKKINFSFSVTRWIGVVIKEIHELHRDKVSISMVLLTPLFQLIILGYAINMDPHNLPTALLNYDTERMSQIFVTEAQNTGYFSMIPVDSEEAAQKAFVRGDVTFIVTIPEGFTRKLLRGEKPQLLIQGDAIDPITNGECAQRPCAGGEVDVSARFAGRHACGAKRG
;
A
#
# COMPACT_ATOMS: atom_id res chain seq x y z
N MET A 1 6.16 14.61 57.77
CA MET A 1 5.34 14.27 56.58
C MET A 1 3.96 14.91 56.74
N LYS A 2 3.64 15.95 55.96
CA LYS A 2 2.40 16.73 56.09
C LYS A 2 1.36 16.13 55.13
N LYS A 3 0.33 15.46 55.65
CA LYS A 3 -0.80 14.96 54.83
C LYS A 3 -1.56 16.18 54.30
N ILE A 4 -1.48 16.40 52.98
CA ILE A 4 -2.29 17.40 52.29
C ILE A 4 -3.67 16.77 52.08
N ASN A 5 -4.64 17.12 52.91
CA ASN A 5 -6.02 16.72 52.70
C ASN A 5 -6.65 17.67 51.67
N PHE A 6 -6.69 17.24 50.41
CA PHE A 6 -7.39 17.96 49.35
C PHE A 6 -8.89 17.68 49.50
N SER A 7 -9.61 18.56 50.19
CA SER A 7 -11.08 18.47 50.25
C SER A 7 -11.65 18.89 48.90
N PHE A 8 -11.79 17.93 47.98
CA PHE A 8 -12.36 18.14 46.66
C PHE A 8 -13.89 18.12 46.77
N SER A 9 -14.53 19.28 46.64
CA SER A 9 -16.00 19.37 46.58
C SER A 9 -16.47 19.03 45.16
N VAL A 10 -16.91 17.77 44.98
CA VAL A 10 -17.41 17.22 43.70
C VAL A 10 -18.56 18.06 43.14
N THR A 11 -19.44 18.57 44.00
CA THR A 11 -20.58 19.41 43.61
C THR A 11 -20.13 20.72 42.93
N ARG A 12 -19.06 21.35 43.44
CA ARG A 12 -18.51 22.57 42.84
C ARG A 12 -17.84 22.28 41.50
N TRP A 13 -17.11 21.16 41.42
CA TRP A 13 -16.45 20.74 40.18
C TRP A 13 -17.46 20.47 39.06
N ILE A 14 -18.54 19.74 39.34
CA ILE A 14 -19.61 19.49 38.37
C ILE A 14 -20.28 20.80 37.93
N GLY A 15 -20.50 21.74 38.86
CA GLY A 15 -21.06 23.05 38.51
C GLY A 15 -20.18 23.84 37.54
N VAL A 16 -18.85 23.79 37.70
CA VAL A 16 -17.90 24.41 36.77
C VAL A 16 -17.92 23.69 35.42
N VAL A 17 -17.88 22.35 35.41
CA VAL A 17 -17.92 21.55 34.17
C VAL A 17 -19.18 21.82 33.35
N ILE A 18 -20.36 21.90 33.99
CA ILE A 18 -21.61 22.20 33.29
C ILE A 18 -21.58 23.61 32.70
N LYS A 19 -21.01 24.58 33.42
CA LYS A 19 -20.87 25.95 32.93
C LYS A 19 -19.96 26.01 31.69
N GLU A 20 -18.79 25.38 31.76
CA GLU A 20 -17.83 25.34 30.65
C GLU A 20 -18.39 24.59 29.43
N ILE A 21 -19.09 23.46 29.63
CA ILE A 21 -19.74 22.72 28.52
C ILE A 21 -20.80 23.58 27.84
N HIS A 22 -21.57 24.37 28.60
CA HIS A 22 -22.58 25.26 28.04
C HIS A 22 -21.95 26.41 27.23
N GLU A 23 -20.83 26.96 27.72
CA GLU A 23 -20.07 27.99 27.00
C GLU A 23 -19.44 27.42 25.71
N LEU A 24 -18.87 26.22 25.76
CA LEU A 24 -18.35 25.50 24.59
C LEU A 24 -19.44 25.17 23.56
N HIS A 25 -20.64 24.80 24.01
CA HIS A 25 -21.77 24.51 23.11
C HIS A 25 -22.27 25.73 22.34
N ARG A 26 -22.10 26.93 22.91
CA ARG A 26 -22.53 28.19 22.30
C ARG A 26 -21.49 28.73 21.31
N ASP A 27 -20.23 28.32 21.45
CA ASP A 27 -19.18 28.64 20.50
C ASP A 27 -19.28 27.76 19.24
N LYS A 28 -20.16 28.19 18.33
CA LYS A 28 -20.40 27.55 17.04
C LYS A 28 -19.15 27.49 16.16
N VAL A 29 -18.19 28.41 16.34
CA VAL A 29 -16.95 28.43 15.55
C VAL A 29 -16.05 27.28 15.97
N SER A 30 -15.86 27.11 17.28
CA SER A 30 -15.08 26.00 17.84
C SER A 30 -15.70 24.63 17.50
N ILE A 31 -17.02 24.47 17.63
CA ILE A 31 -17.70 23.22 17.23
C ILE A 31 -17.55 22.95 15.74
N SER A 32 -17.70 23.98 14.90
CA SER A 32 -17.52 23.84 13.46
C SER A 32 -16.09 23.42 13.13
N MET A 33 -15.06 24.03 13.71
CA MET A 33 -13.67 23.64 13.45
C MET A 33 -13.39 22.18 13.83
N VAL A 34 -13.85 21.73 15.00
CA VAL A 34 -13.67 20.36 15.48
C VAL A 34 -14.36 19.33 14.57
N LEU A 35 -15.50 19.67 13.96
CA LEU A 35 -16.21 18.78 13.03
C LEU A 35 -15.73 18.91 11.58
N LEU A 36 -15.39 20.12 11.16
CA LEU A 36 -15.07 20.46 9.78
C LEU A 36 -13.65 20.02 9.41
N THR A 37 -12.69 20.15 10.33
CA THR A 37 -11.31 19.65 10.12
C THR A 37 -11.27 18.15 9.78
N PRO A 38 -11.85 17.24 10.60
CA PRO A 38 -11.84 15.81 10.27
C PRO A 38 -12.71 15.50 9.04
N LEU A 39 -13.81 16.24 8.81
CA LEU A 39 -14.63 16.06 7.61
C LEU A 39 -13.84 16.40 6.33
N PHE A 40 -13.10 17.50 6.32
CA PHE A 40 -12.22 17.86 5.21
C PHE A 40 -11.11 16.83 5.00
N GLN A 41 -10.52 16.31 6.09
CA GLN A 41 -9.54 15.23 6.00
C GLN A 41 -10.12 13.98 5.35
N LEU A 42 -11.34 13.57 5.73
CA LEU A 42 -12.03 12.43 5.10
C LEU A 42 -12.32 12.66 3.62
N ILE A 43 -12.72 13.88 3.23
CA ILE A 43 -12.95 14.22 1.81
C ILE A 43 -11.66 14.13 1.02
N ILE A 44 -10.57 14.75 1.51
CA ILE A 44 -9.27 14.72 0.83
C ILE A 44 -8.76 13.28 0.71
N LEU A 45 -8.82 12.49 1.79
CA LEU A 45 -8.40 11.09 1.79
C LEU A 45 -9.28 10.21 0.90
N GLY A 46 -10.60 10.44 0.92
CA GLY A 46 -11.55 9.74 0.04
C GLY A 46 -11.29 10.02 -1.44
N TYR A 47 -10.91 11.24 -1.79
CA TYR A 47 -10.48 11.59 -3.15
C TYR A 47 -9.10 11.00 -3.49
N ALA A 48 -8.14 11.03 -2.55
CA ALA A 48 -6.81 10.49 -2.75
C ALA A 48 -6.81 8.97 -2.99
N ILE A 49 -7.71 8.23 -2.33
CA ILE A 49 -7.86 6.78 -2.52
C ILE A 49 -8.54 6.42 -3.84
N ASN A 50 -9.30 7.35 -4.44
CA ASN A 50 -9.99 7.12 -5.71
C ASN A 50 -9.09 7.35 -6.95
N MET A 51 -7.76 7.37 -6.76
CA MET A 51 -6.82 7.19 -7.86
C MET A 51 -7.09 5.81 -8.46
N ASP A 52 -7.66 5.81 -9.66
CA ASP A 52 -7.95 4.61 -10.43
C ASP A 52 -6.66 3.78 -10.57
N PRO A 53 -6.57 2.57 -9.99
CA PRO A 53 -5.34 1.78 -10.02
C PRO A 53 -5.09 1.15 -11.40
N HIS A 54 -5.91 1.48 -12.40
CA HIS A 54 -5.67 1.06 -13.76
C HIS A 54 -4.47 1.79 -14.37
N ASN A 55 -3.55 1.00 -14.94
CA ASN A 55 -2.42 1.47 -15.74
C ASN A 55 -1.23 2.06 -14.98
N LEU A 56 -0.83 1.45 -13.84
CA LEU A 56 0.39 1.85 -13.13
C LEU A 56 1.64 1.57 -13.99
N PRO A 57 2.38 2.62 -14.43
CA PRO A 57 3.55 2.46 -15.26
C PRO A 57 4.65 1.76 -14.46
N THR A 58 5.02 0.56 -14.91
CA THR A 58 5.93 -0.34 -14.20
C THR A 58 7.05 -0.75 -15.13
N ALA A 59 8.31 -0.52 -14.74
CA ALA A 59 9.46 -1.04 -15.45
C ALA A 59 9.63 -2.53 -15.14
N LEU A 60 9.75 -3.35 -16.19
CA LEU A 60 9.96 -4.79 -16.07
C LEU A 60 11.40 -5.14 -16.46
N LEU A 61 12.16 -5.66 -15.50
CA LEU A 61 13.43 -6.34 -15.72
C LEU A 61 13.21 -7.84 -15.70
N ASN A 62 13.43 -8.49 -16.83
CA ASN A 62 13.30 -9.93 -16.93
C ASN A 62 14.65 -10.58 -17.25
N TYR A 63 15.27 -11.21 -16.25
CA TYR A 63 16.50 -11.99 -16.43
C TYR A 63 16.22 -13.45 -16.83
N ASP A 64 14.96 -13.89 -16.80
CA ASP A 64 14.54 -15.24 -17.20
C ASP A 64 13.83 -15.21 -18.57
N THR A 65 14.49 -15.73 -19.61
CA THR A 65 13.94 -15.77 -20.98
C THR A 65 13.01 -16.98 -21.24
N GLU A 66 12.72 -17.80 -20.24
CA GLU A 66 11.86 -18.97 -20.40
C GLU A 66 10.36 -18.61 -20.58
N ARG A 67 9.59 -19.49 -21.23
CA ARG A 67 8.17 -19.26 -21.57
C ARG A 67 7.29 -18.98 -20.36
N MET A 68 7.60 -19.54 -19.18
CA MET A 68 6.79 -19.37 -17.99
C MET A 68 6.88 -17.94 -17.42
N SER A 69 8.05 -17.29 -17.51
CA SER A 69 8.19 -15.89 -17.09
C SER A 69 7.35 -14.97 -17.98
N GLN A 70 7.32 -15.24 -19.29
CA GLN A 70 6.52 -14.48 -20.26
C GLN A 70 5.02 -14.62 -20.00
N ILE A 71 4.54 -15.84 -19.73
CA ILE A 71 3.12 -16.08 -19.40
C ILE A 71 2.75 -15.33 -18.12
N PHE A 72 3.60 -15.37 -17.09
CA PHE A 72 3.37 -14.64 -15.85
C PHE A 72 3.23 -13.13 -16.08
N VAL A 73 4.13 -12.56 -16.88
CA VAL A 73 4.12 -11.14 -17.26
C VAL A 73 2.84 -10.78 -18.02
N THR A 74 2.44 -11.59 -19.00
CA THR A 74 1.22 -11.35 -19.79
C THR A 74 -0.04 -11.44 -18.93
N GLU A 75 -0.14 -12.42 -18.04
CA GLU A 75 -1.25 -12.55 -17.10
C GLU A 75 -1.32 -11.35 -16.15
N ALA A 76 -0.17 -10.88 -15.67
CA ALA A 76 -0.10 -9.71 -14.80
C ALA A 76 -0.50 -8.41 -15.53
N GLN A 77 -0.12 -8.22 -16.79
CA GLN A 77 -0.60 -7.12 -17.64
C GLN A 77 -2.11 -7.21 -17.91
N ASN A 78 -2.64 -8.42 -18.12
CA ASN A 78 -4.05 -8.65 -18.44
C ASN A 78 -5.01 -8.29 -17.28
N THR A 79 -4.50 -8.19 -16.05
CA THR A 79 -5.29 -7.68 -14.91
C THR A 79 -5.64 -6.20 -15.04
N GLY A 80 -5.00 -5.46 -15.95
CA GLY A 80 -5.23 -4.02 -16.17
C GLY A 80 -4.70 -3.13 -15.04
N TYR A 81 -4.02 -3.70 -14.05
CA TYR A 81 -3.46 -2.99 -12.90
C TYR A 81 -2.05 -2.43 -13.22
N PHE A 82 -1.24 -3.22 -13.92
CA PHE A 82 0.14 -2.88 -14.26
C PHE A 82 0.32 -2.68 -15.76
N SER A 83 0.87 -1.53 -16.15
CA SER A 83 1.39 -1.30 -17.49
C SER A 83 2.88 -1.61 -17.48
N MET A 84 3.25 -2.85 -17.87
CA MET A 84 4.65 -3.27 -17.85
C MET A 84 5.39 -2.81 -19.10
N ILE A 85 6.40 -1.96 -18.91
CA ILE A 85 7.31 -1.47 -19.93
C ILE A 85 8.61 -2.28 -19.81
N PRO A 86 9.00 -3.09 -20.82
CA PRO A 86 10.23 -3.86 -20.77
C PRO A 86 11.44 -2.92 -20.79
N VAL A 87 12.41 -3.17 -19.91
CA VAL A 87 13.66 -2.40 -19.84
C VAL A 87 14.85 -3.37 -19.82
N ASP A 88 15.87 -3.05 -20.61
CA ASP A 88 17.02 -3.93 -20.83
C ASP A 88 18.08 -3.87 -19.72
N SER A 89 18.04 -2.83 -18.87
CA SER A 89 19.02 -2.65 -17.79
C SER A 89 18.43 -2.01 -16.53
N GLU A 90 19.04 -2.34 -15.39
CA GLU A 90 18.69 -1.76 -14.08
C GLU A 90 18.92 -0.26 -14.05
N GLU A 91 20.00 0.21 -14.67
CA GLU A 91 20.29 1.66 -14.78
C GLU A 91 19.22 2.41 -15.56
N ALA A 92 18.69 1.82 -16.65
CA ALA A 92 17.64 2.44 -17.44
C ALA A 92 16.32 2.49 -16.67
N ALA A 93 15.98 1.43 -15.93
CA ALA A 93 14.79 1.40 -15.10
C ALA A 93 14.88 2.39 -13.94
N GLN A 94 16.06 2.49 -13.30
CA GLN A 94 16.28 3.45 -12.23
C GLN A 94 16.23 4.90 -12.73
N LYS A 95 16.76 5.18 -13.94
CA LYS A 95 16.62 6.50 -14.58
C LYS A 95 15.17 6.85 -14.88
N ALA A 96 14.39 5.90 -15.41
CA ALA A 96 12.96 6.09 -15.66
C ALA A 96 12.17 6.32 -14.36
N PHE A 97 12.54 5.62 -13.28
CA PHE A 97 11.95 5.77 -11.96
C PHE A 97 12.24 7.15 -11.35
N VAL A 98 13.51 7.58 -11.38
CA VAL A 98 13.91 8.92 -10.89
C VAL A 98 13.27 10.05 -11.70
N ARG A 99 13.02 9.83 -13.00
CA ARG A 99 12.33 10.79 -13.88
C ARG A 99 10.82 10.86 -13.64
N GLY A 100 10.24 9.88 -12.95
CA GLY A 100 8.79 9.76 -12.75
C GLY A 100 8.04 9.17 -13.93
N ASP A 101 8.75 8.57 -14.90
CA ASP A 101 8.13 7.89 -16.05
C ASP A 101 7.54 6.53 -15.63
N VAL A 102 8.05 5.92 -14.55
CA VAL A 102 7.55 4.67 -13.95
C VAL A 102 7.46 4.80 -12.43
N THR A 103 6.43 4.21 -11.83
CA THR A 103 6.16 4.22 -10.38
C THR A 103 6.64 2.96 -9.69
N PHE A 104 6.85 1.88 -10.44
CA PHE A 104 7.32 0.60 -9.93
C PHE A 104 8.41 0.00 -10.81
N ILE A 105 9.32 -0.75 -10.19
CA ILE A 105 10.32 -1.60 -10.86
C ILE A 105 10.07 -3.03 -10.39
N VAL A 106 9.81 -3.94 -11.33
CA VAL A 106 9.64 -5.37 -11.07
C VAL A 106 10.81 -6.10 -11.69
N THR A 107 11.56 -6.83 -10.86
CA THR A 107 12.73 -7.61 -11.29
C THR A 107 12.47 -9.10 -11.10
N ILE A 108 12.46 -9.84 -12.22
CA ILE A 108 12.35 -11.29 -12.25
C ILE A 108 13.77 -11.86 -12.28
N PRO A 109 14.21 -12.59 -11.23
CA PRO A 109 15.55 -13.16 -11.19
C PRO A 109 15.69 -14.36 -12.13
N GLU A 110 16.94 -14.68 -12.49
CA GLU A 110 17.26 -15.87 -13.25
C GLU A 110 16.82 -17.16 -12.54
N GLY A 111 16.34 -18.14 -13.32
CA GLY A 111 15.87 -19.42 -12.77
C GLY A 111 14.51 -19.35 -12.07
N PHE A 112 13.75 -18.26 -12.24
CA PHE A 112 12.36 -18.14 -11.81
C PHE A 112 11.52 -19.34 -12.27
N THR A 113 11.57 -19.66 -13.56
CA THR A 113 10.83 -20.78 -14.14
C THR A 113 11.24 -22.13 -13.55
N ARG A 114 12.55 -22.34 -13.37
CA ARG A 114 13.07 -23.59 -12.78
C ARG A 114 12.58 -23.82 -11.36
N LYS A 115 12.55 -22.76 -10.53
CA LYS A 115 12.01 -22.81 -9.16
C LYS A 115 10.52 -23.08 -9.17
N LEU A 116 9.78 -22.39 -10.05
CA LEU A 116 8.34 -22.57 -10.21
C LEU A 116 7.97 -24.01 -10.59
N LEU A 117 8.70 -24.60 -11.55
CA LEU A 117 8.50 -25.99 -11.99
C LEU A 117 8.86 -27.02 -10.92
N ARG A 118 9.77 -26.68 -9.99
CA ARG A 118 10.13 -27.54 -8.86
C ARG A 118 9.11 -27.46 -7.70
N GLY A 119 8.08 -26.62 -7.82
CA GLY A 119 7.15 -26.32 -6.73
C GLY A 119 7.78 -25.45 -5.63
N GLU A 120 8.95 -24.88 -5.88
CA GLU A 120 9.57 -23.88 -5.01
C GLU A 120 8.94 -22.51 -5.29
N LYS A 121 8.97 -21.63 -4.29
CA LYS A 121 8.42 -20.27 -4.38
C LYS A 121 9.55 -19.31 -4.78
N PRO A 122 9.63 -18.87 -6.04
CA PRO A 122 10.62 -17.87 -6.40
C PRO A 122 10.26 -16.52 -5.78
N GLN A 123 11.28 -15.86 -5.26
CA GLN A 123 11.19 -14.48 -4.77
C GLN A 123 11.11 -13.53 -5.97
N LEU A 124 10.15 -12.61 -5.94
CA LEU A 124 10.03 -11.54 -6.93
C LEU A 124 10.39 -10.22 -6.25
N LEU A 125 11.26 -9.41 -6.85
CA LEU A 125 11.61 -8.11 -6.29
C LEU A 125 10.70 -7.04 -6.89
N ILE A 126 10.03 -6.28 -6.03
CA ILE A 126 9.22 -5.12 -6.40
C ILE A 126 9.76 -3.89 -5.65
N GLN A 127 10.17 -2.88 -6.40
CA GLN A 127 10.65 -1.60 -5.88
C GLN A 127 9.64 -0.52 -6.26
N GLY A 128 9.27 0.35 -5.33
CA GLY A 128 8.35 1.46 -5.54
C GLY A 128 8.56 2.53 -4.48
N ASP A 129 8.01 3.73 -4.71
CA ASP A 129 8.09 4.82 -3.74
C ASP A 129 7.19 4.51 -2.52
N ALA A 130 7.74 4.75 -1.32
CA ALA A 130 7.04 4.59 -0.05
C ALA A 130 6.11 5.78 0.29
N ILE A 131 6.09 6.83 -0.53
CA ILE A 131 5.14 7.94 -0.38
C ILE A 131 3.77 7.57 -0.93
N ASP A 132 3.70 6.63 -1.88
CA ASP A 132 2.45 6.23 -2.52
C ASP A 132 1.62 5.31 -1.61
N PRO A 133 0.33 5.62 -1.36
CA PRO A 133 -0.52 4.80 -0.50
C PRO A 133 -0.74 3.39 -1.04
N ILE A 134 -0.57 3.20 -2.35
CA ILE A 134 -0.72 1.93 -3.06
C ILE A 134 0.46 0.98 -2.76
N THR A 135 1.68 1.52 -2.67
CA THR A 135 2.90 0.78 -2.32
C THR A 135 2.97 0.43 -0.83
N ASN A 136 2.33 1.24 0.01
CA ASN A 136 2.42 1.15 1.47
C ASN A 136 1.61 0.01 2.11
N GLY A 137 0.67 -0.61 1.39
CA GLY A 137 -0.24 -1.62 1.94
C GLY A 137 0.42 -2.95 2.36
N GLU A 138 1.50 -3.35 1.71
CA GLU A 138 2.18 -4.64 1.98
C GLU A 138 3.68 -4.50 2.28
N CYS A 139 4.36 -3.46 1.79
CA CYS A 139 5.81 -3.29 2.00
C CYS A 139 6.19 -2.60 3.33
N ALA A 140 5.27 -1.90 3.99
CA ALA A 140 5.58 -1.08 5.18
C ALA A 140 6.01 -1.88 6.44
N GLN A 141 5.77 -3.19 6.47
CA GLN A 141 6.11 -4.03 7.64
C GLN A 141 7.54 -4.59 7.59
N ARG A 142 8.31 -4.36 6.51
CA ARG A 142 9.69 -4.86 6.36
C ARG A 142 10.65 -3.71 6.02
N PRO A 143 11.92 -3.75 6.46
CA PRO A 143 12.88 -2.68 6.18
C PRO A 143 13.21 -2.65 4.68
N CYS A 144 12.60 -1.71 3.95
CA CYS A 144 12.70 -1.61 2.50
C CYS A 144 13.98 -0.92 2.04
N ALA A 145 14.96 -1.74 1.67
CA ALA A 145 15.70 -1.54 0.44
C ALA A 145 15.29 -2.71 -0.48
N GLY A 146 14.26 -2.52 -1.30
CA GLY A 146 13.71 -3.58 -2.17
C GLY A 146 12.75 -4.52 -1.43
N GLY A 147 11.44 -4.37 -1.68
CA GLY A 147 10.44 -5.28 -1.17
C GLY A 147 10.48 -6.59 -1.94
N GLU A 148 10.91 -7.66 -1.29
CA GLU A 148 10.80 -9.00 -1.84
C GLU A 148 9.36 -9.49 -1.64
N VAL A 149 8.61 -9.60 -2.73
CA VAL A 149 7.25 -10.12 -2.74
C VAL A 149 7.32 -11.63 -2.97
N ASP A 150 6.86 -12.37 -1.96
CA ASP A 150 6.68 -13.82 -2.05
C ASP A 150 5.39 -14.10 -2.83
N VAL A 151 5.53 -14.65 -4.03
CA VAL A 151 4.43 -14.97 -4.96
C VAL A 151 3.45 -16.01 -4.37
N SER A 152 3.76 -16.60 -3.21
CA SER A 152 2.95 -17.60 -2.52
C SER A 152 1.52 -17.17 -2.15
N ALA A 153 1.23 -15.88 -2.01
CA ALA A 153 -0.03 -15.45 -1.38
C ALA A 153 -1.25 -15.37 -2.33
N ARG A 154 -1.04 -15.24 -3.66
CA ARG A 154 -2.16 -15.00 -4.61
C ARG A 154 -2.35 -16.04 -5.71
N PHE A 155 -1.35 -16.86 -6.04
CA PHE A 155 -1.49 -17.86 -7.10
C PHE A 155 -2.20 -19.15 -6.66
N ALA A 156 -2.37 -19.38 -5.35
CA ALA A 156 -3.02 -20.58 -4.80
C ALA A 156 -4.55 -20.64 -5.05
N GLY A 157 -5.15 -19.59 -5.65
CA GLY A 157 -6.60 -19.50 -5.82
C GLY A 157 -7.18 -19.83 -7.20
N ARG A 158 -6.38 -20.03 -8.27
CA ARG A 158 -6.95 -20.07 -9.65
C ARG A 158 -6.36 -21.09 -10.64
N HIS A 159 -5.85 -22.24 -10.19
CA HIS A 159 -5.49 -23.34 -11.12
C HIS A 159 -6.27 -24.66 -10.91
N ALA A 160 -7.35 -24.65 -10.13
CA ALA A 160 -8.26 -25.80 -10.03
C ALA A 160 -9.45 -25.66 -11.00
N CYS A 161 -9.23 -25.60 -12.31
CA CYS A 161 -10.27 -25.96 -13.28
C CYS A 161 -9.66 -26.36 -14.63
N GLY A 162 -9.83 -27.64 -15.00
CA GLY A 162 -9.68 -28.08 -16.39
C GLY A 162 -8.68 -29.18 -16.68
N ALA A 163 -8.74 -30.34 -15.99
CA ALA A 163 -8.19 -31.59 -16.53
C ALA A 163 -8.75 -32.84 -15.83
N LYS A 164 -10.00 -33.21 -16.14
CA LYS A 164 -10.45 -34.61 -16.07
C LYS A 164 -11.30 -34.94 -17.30
N ARG A 165 -10.64 -35.56 -18.29
CA ARG A 165 -11.24 -36.52 -19.22
C ARG A 165 -10.65 -37.89 -18.83
N GLY A 166 -11.50 -38.91 -18.75
CA GLY A 166 -11.12 -40.29 -18.41
C GLY A 166 -11.92 -40.82 -17.25
#